data_AF-A0A853DGG6-F1
#
_entry.id   AF-A0A853DGG6-F1
#
_cell.length_a   1.000
_cell.length_b   1.000
_cell.length_c   1.000
_cell.angle_alpha   90.00
_cell.angle_beta   90.00
_cell.angle_gamma   90.00
#
_symmetry.space_group_name_H-M   'P 1'
#
loop_
_entity.id
_entity.type
_entity.pdbx_description
1 polymer ?
#
loop_
_entity_poly.entity_id
_entity_poly.type
_entity_poly.pdbx_seq_one_letter_code
_entity_poly.pdbx_strand_id
1 'polypeptide(L)'
;MATGEITSSRALRSRIARGDSLKGLRLQDVDLREAMSDLLAMSDLTGLVVLGGVVPDALVVHLRAAGALVFPPDPSLPVNPYRSRLYEPRELYAGLTAHGYAGTPDRRAYDWLLDAATAHDAYAMVIRAVHDNSIDDALDERLERRHVVGVMGGHDELRTSPAYADAAGLGRTLAQSGCLVLTGGGPGAMEAASLGGCVTDEAALRSALQELASVPSYRPDIGRWASTALAVRERHTDAVHRARVIAVPTWYYGHEPPHVFCAGIAKFFSNALREDTLLARCDAGIVVLPGAAGTVQEIFQAATRMYYATPSDATDPLPPLVLVGERQWTRDVPVWELLKTLAADRPMSAAVHLVDSTQDAAELILRRSGRR
;
A
#
# COMPACT_ATOMS: atom_id res chain seq x y z
N MET A 1 25.52 15.73 9.72
CA MET A 1 25.60 16.05 8.29
C MET A 1 24.22 15.79 7.71
N ALA A 2 23.57 16.77 7.10
CA ALA A 2 22.27 16.55 6.46
C ALA A 2 22.46 15.58 5.29
N THR A 3 22.04 14.33 5.47
CA THR A 3 22.01 13.31 4.42
C THR A 3 20.79 13.58 3.55
N GLY A 4 20.98 14.26 2.42
CA GLY A 4 19.92 14.45 1.43
C GLY A 4 19.77 13.21 0.55
N GLU A 5 18.52 12.80 0.34
CA GLU A 5 18.17 11.74 -0.60
C GLU A 5 17.76 12.32 -1.95
N ILE A 6 18.12 11.62 -3.03
CA ILE A 6 17.80 11.97 -4.41
C ILE A 6 17.23 10.74 -5.10
N THR A 7 15.99 10.87 -5.58
CA THR A 7 15.23 9.79 -6.22
C THR A 7 14.96 10.06 -7.71
N SER A 8 15.57 11.11 -8.29
CA SER A 8 15.41 11.41 -9.72
C SER A 8 16.66 11.99 -10.37
N SER A 9 16.88 11.62 -11.64
CA SER A 9 18.00 12.11 -12.45
C SER A 9 17.96 13.62 -12.66
N ARG A 10 16.75 14.21 -12.69
CA ARG A 10 16.56 15.67 -12.76
C ARG A 10 17.08 16.37 -11.51
N ALA A 11 16.73 15.87 -10.32
CA ALA A 11 17.19 16.45 -9.06
C ALA A 11 18.71 16.33 -8.92
N LEU A 12 19.28 15.17 -9.30
CA LEU A 12 20.73 14.98 -9.34
C LEU A 12 21.41 16.01 -10.26
N ARG A 13 21.00 16.09 -11.52
CA ARG A 13 21.59 17.05 -12.49
C ARG A 13 21.45 18.49 -12.05
N SER A 14 20.28 18.87 -11.50
CA SER A 14 20.08 20.22 -10.96
C SER A 14 21.06 20.53 -9.83
N ARG A 15 21.36 19.55 -8.97
CA ARG A 15 22.32 19.70 -7.88
C ARG A 15 23.76 19.80 -8.38
N ILE A 16 24.14 18.96 -9.33
CA ILE A 16 25.44 19.03 -10.02
C ILE A 16 25.62 20.39 -10.69
N ALA A 17 24.61 20.89 -11.40
CA ALA A 17 24.67 22.18 -12.08
C ALA A 17 24.83 23.39 -11.14
N ARG A 18 24.39 23.27 -9.88
CA ARG A 18 24.63 24.29 -8.84
C ARG A 18 26.03 24.23 -8.22
N GLY A 19 26.82 23.20 -8.53
CA GLY A 19 28.11 22.94 -7.89
C GLY A 19 27.98 22.45 -6.44
N ASP A 20 26.81 21.96 -6.04
CA ASP A 20 26.58 21.44 -4.70
C ASP A 20 27.37 20.14 -4.48
N SER A 21 27.94 19.97 -3.29
CA SER A 21 28.61 18.71 -2.91
C SER A 21 27.65 17.51 -2.94
N LEU A 22 28.15 16.39 -3.44
CA LEU A 22 27.46 15.08 -3.40
C LEU A 22 27.88 14.21 -2.21
N LYS A 23 28.82 14.67 -1.37
CA LYS A 23 29.32 13.92 -0.21
C LYS A 23 28.19 13.63 0.77
N GLY A 24 28.12 12.39 1.24
CA GLY A 24 27.13 11.98 2.23
C GLY A 24 25.69 11.89 1.70
N LEU A 25 25.45 12.07 0.39
CA LEU A 25 24.11 11.94 -0.19
C LEU A 25 23.72 10.47 -0.41
N ARG A 26 22.42 10.23 -0.59
CA ARG A 26 21.84 8.95 -0.96
C ARG A 26 21.17 9.09 -2.33
N LEU A 27 21.57 8.28 -3.31
CA LEU A 27 20.89 8.17 -4.59
C LEU A 27 20.11 6.86 -4.57
N GLN A 28 18.79 6.91 -4.70
CA GLN A 28 17.92 5.73 -4.66
C GLN A 28 17.16 5.63 -5.99
N ASP A 29 17.30 4.49 -6.67
CA ASP A 29 16.65 4.19 -7.96
C ASP A 29 16.89 5.23 -9.08
N VAL A 30 18.06 5.87 -9.10
CA VAL A 30 18.37 6.96 -10.05
C VAL A 30 19.06 6.43 -11.31
N ASP A 31 18.59 6.85 -12.48
CA ASP A 31 19.31 6.65 -13.74
C ASP A 31 20.49 7.64 -13.85
N LEU A 32 21.72 7.12 -13.80
CA LEU A 32 22.95 7.90 -13.81
C LEU A 32 23.56 8.09 -15.21
N ARG A 33 22.94 7.54 -16.27
CA ARG A 33 23.48 7.65 -17.64
C ARG A 33 23.65 9.10 -18.08
N GLU A 34 22.66 9.93 -17.78
CA GLU A 34 22.67 11.35 -18.17
C GLU A 34 23.65 12.20 -17.35
N ALA A 35 24.03 11.76 -16.16
CA ALA A 35 24.97 12.47 -15.28
C ALA A 35 26.39 11.87 -15.33
N MET A 36 26.63 10.87 -16.17
CA MET A 36 27.86 10.08 -16.19
C MET A 36 29.10 10.95 -16.38
N SER A 37 29.07 11.87 -17.35
CA SER A 37 30.24 12.71 -17.66
C SER A 37 30.61 13.61 -16.48
N ASP A 38 29.62 14.20 -15.81
CA ASP A 38 29.84 15.06 -14.65
C ASP A 38 30.37 14.27 -13.45
N LEU A 39 29.79 13.08 -13.19
CA LEU A 39 30.20 12.23 -12.08
C LEU A 39 31.63 11.67 -12.27
N LEU A 40 32.02 11.36 -13.51
CA LEU A 40 33.39 10.93 -13.83
C LEU A 40 34.42 12.06 -13.62
N ALA A 41 34.01 13.32 -13.73
CA ALA A 41 34.88 14.46 -13.46
C ALA A 41 35.10 14.73 -11.95
N MET A 42 34.31 14.11 -11.07
CA MET A 42 34.42 14.28 -9.62
C MET A 42 35.42 13.29 -9.02
N SER A 43 36.38 13.78 -8.24
CA SER A 43 37.43 12.97 -7.62
C SER A 43 37.16 12.57 -6.17
N ASP A 44 36.21 13.23 -5.49
CA ASP A 44 35.87 12.96 -4.10
C ASP A 44 34.35 12.90 -3.90
N LEU A 45 33.87 11.66 -3.79
CA LEU A 45 32.48 11.30 -3.57
C LEU A 45 32.34 10.56 -2.24
N THR A 46 33.22 10.85 -1.29
CA THR A 46 33.26 10.18 0.01
C THR A 46 31.90 10.19 0.69
N GLY A 47 31.42 9.01 1.03
CA GLY A 47 30.16 8.81 1.74
C GLY A 47 28.90 9.00 0.89
N LEU A 48 29.01 9.23 -0.41
CA LEU A 48 27.90 9.04 -1.35
C LEU A 48 27.48 7.56 -1.32
N VAL A 49 26.18 7.28 -1.28
CA VAL A 49 25.65 5.92 -1.41
C VAL A 49 24.72 5.88 -2.62
N VAL A 50 24.90 4.89 -3.48
CA VAL A 50 24.04 4.62 -4.63
C VAL A 50 23.32 3.29 -4.41
N LEU A 51 22.00 3.33 -4.33
CA LEU A 51 21.09 2.21 -4.13
C LEU A 51 20.31 1.93 -5.42
N GLY A 52 20.73 0.92 -6.17
CA GLY A 52 20.07 0.53 -7.42
C GLY A 52 20.17 1.58 -8.53
N GLY A 53 19.09 1.73 -9.29
CA GLY A 53 19.02 2.62 -10.46
C GLY A 53 19.77 2.09 -11.68
N VAL A 54 20.06 2.95 -12.65
CA VAL A 54 20.83 2.59 -13.85
C VAL A 54 22.24 3.15 -13.73
N VAL A 55 23.21 2.28 -13.45
CA VAL A 55 24.61 2.68 -13.25
C VAL A 55 25.50 1.99 -14.28
N PRO A 56 26.09 2.72 -15.24
CA PRO A 56 27.05 2.14 -16.19
C PRO A 56 28.27 1.53 -15.49
N ASP A 57 28.79 0.39 -15.97
CA ASP A 57 29.90 -0.33 -15.34
C ASP A 57 31.15 0.54 -15.11
N ALA A 58 31.50 1.35 -16.12
CA ALA A 58 32.62 2.29 -16.01
C ALA A 58 32.43 3.30 -14.87
N LEU A 59 31.18 3.71 -14.62
CA LEU A 59 30.84 4.63 -13.54
C LEU A 59 30.89 3.92 -12.19
N VAL A 60 30.47 2.65 -12.08
CA VAL A 60 30.58 1.87 -10.83
C VAL A 60 32.01 1.84 -10.31
N VAL A 61 32.97 1.57 -11.19
CA VAL A 61 34.40 1.51 -10.83
C VAL A 61 34.89 2.87 -10.33
N HIS A 62 34.55 3.94 -11.07
CA HIS A 62 34.94 5.30 -10.71
C HIS A 62 34.34 5.76 -9.38
N LEU A 63 33.03 5.59 -9.19
CA LEU A 63 32.33 5.98 -7.96
C LEU A 63 32.95 5.33 -6.72
N ARG A 64 33.28 4.04 -6.81
CA ARG A 64 33.93 3.31 -5.71
C ARG A 64 35.35 3.80 -5.47
N ALA A 65 36.12 4.06 -6.52
CA ALA A 65 37.47 4.62 -6.40
C ALA A 65 37.46 6.03 -5.77
N ALA A 66 36.41 6.82 -6.03
CA ALA A 66 36.20 8.15 -5.46
C ALA A 66 35.58 8.15 -4.04
N GLY A 67 35.39 6.97 -3.41
CA GLY A 67 34.94 6.85 -2.02
C GLY A 67 33.42 6.68 -1.81
N ALA A 68 32.66 6.42 -2.87
CA ALA A 68 31.23 6.11 -2.78
C ALA A 68 30.98 4.61 -2.51
N LEU A 69 29.85 4.31 -1.87
CA LEU A 69 29.30 2.96 -1.77
C LEU A 69 28.25 2.75 -2.87
N VAL A 70 28.34 1.64 -3.61
CA VAL A 70 27.44 1.34 -4.72
C VAL A 70 26.84 -0.05 -4.51
N PHE A 71 25.51 -0.10 -4.45
CA PHE A 71 24.71 -1.32 -4.40
C PHE A 71 24.02 -1.48 -5.77
N PRO A 72 24.54 -2.33 -6.65
CA PRO A 72 24.05 -2.42 -8.02
C PRO A 72 22.65 -3.06 -8.09
N PRO A 73 21.83 -2.71 -9.11
CA PRO A 73 20.65 -3.49 -9.42
C PRO A 73 21.04 -4.88 -9.91
N ASP A 74 20.13 -5.84 -9.76
CA ASP A 74 20.26 -7.16 -10.37
C ASP A 74 19.13 -7.35 -11.38
N PRO A 75 19.42 -7.32 -12.69
CA PRO A 75 18.40 -7.40 -13.73
C PRO A 75 17.74 -8.79 -13.84
N SER A 76 18.29 -9.81 -13.17
CA SER A 76 17.67 -11.14 -13.13
C SER A 76 16.50 -11.23 -12.13
N LEU A 77 16.42 -10.30 -11.18
CA LEU A 77 15.36 -10.28 -10.18
C LEU A 77 14.01 -9.90 -10.80
N PRO A 78 12.90 -10.49 -10.33
CA PRO A 78 11.56 -10.12 -10.79
C PRO A 78 11.07 -8.80 -10.21
N VAL A 79 11.79 -8.22 -9.24
CA VAL A 79 11.48 -6.96 -8.56
C VAL A 79 12.70 -6.07 -8.51
N ASN A 80 12.48 -4.76 -8.50
CA ASN A 80 13.50 -3.80 -8.11
C ASN A 80 13.50 -3.68 -6.59
N PRO A 81 14.57 -4.00 -5.85
CA PRO A 81 14.58 -3.92 -4.39
C PRO A 81 14.83 -2.51 -3.86
N TYR A 82 15.33 -1.57 -4.67
CA TYR A 82 15.72 -0.23 -4.22
C TYR A 82 14.71 0.84 -4.62
N ARG A 83 13.44 0.49 -4.79
CA ARG A 83 12.42 1.38 -5.38
C ARG A 83 12.20 2.62 -4.52
N SER A 84 12.21 3.78 -5.14
CA SER A 84 11.83 5.05 -4.49
C SER A 84 10.34 5.38 -4.65
N ARG A 85 9.52 4.43 -5.11
CA ARG A 85 8.09 4.63 -5.38
C ARG A 85 7.29 3.34 -5.28
N LEU A 86 6.03 3.49 -4.86
CA LEU A 86 5.05 2.42 -4.89
C LEU A 86 4.83 1.89 -6.31
N TYR A 87 4.36 0.64 -6.40
CA TYR A 87 3.98 0.05 -7.67
C TYR A 87 2.75 0.72 -8.26
N GLU A 88 2.71 0.83 -9.59
CA GLU A 88 1.46 1.13 -10.29
C GLU A 88 0.70 -0.16 -10.62
N PRO A 89 -0.65 -0.15 -10.61
CA PRO A 89 -1.42 -1.32 -11.03
C PRO A 89 -1.02 -1.84 -12.42
N ARG A 90 -0.80 -0.94 -13.38
CA ARG A 90 -0.40 -1.31 -14.74
C ARG A 90 0.99 -1.94 -14.80
N GLU A 91 1.87 -1.59 -13.87
CA GLU A 91 3.21 -2.16 -13.78
C GLU A 91 3.13 -3.62 -13.31
N LEU A 92 2.38 -3.90 -12.24
CA LEU A 92 2.21 -5.26 -11.73
C LEU A 92 1.52 -6.20 -12.74
N TYR A 93 0.60 -5.66 -13.54
CA TYR A 93 -0.12 -6.39 -14.60
C TYR A 93 0.48 -6.20 -16.00
N ALA A 94 1.72 -5.72 -16.13
CA ALA A 94 2.34 -5.54 -17.43
C ALA A 94 2.40 -6.88 -18.20
N GLY A 95 2.03 -6.85 -19.49
CA GLY A 95 1.98 -8.04 -20.35
C GLY A 95 0.75 -8.93 -20.18
N LEU A 96 -0.23 -8.55 -19.34
CA LEU A 96 -1.43 -9.37 -19.05
C LEU A 96 -2.18 -9.82 -20.32
N THR A 97 -2.39 -8.92 -21.28
CA THR A 97 -3.10 -9.22 -22.53
C THR A 97 -2.28 -10.07 -23.49
N ALA A 98 -0.95 -10.02 -23.41
CA ALA A 98 -0.04 -10.72 -24.32
C ALA A 98 0.31 -12.13 -23.83
N HIS A 99 0.45 -12.32 -22.52
CA HIS A 99 1.01 -13.55 -21.94
C HIS A 99 0.15 -14.14 -20.81
N GLY A 100 -1.01 -13.54 -20.51
CA GLY A 100 -1.88 -13.93 -19.40
C GLY A 100 -1.28 -13.57 -18.03
N TYR A 101 -2.02 -13.88 -16.95
CA TYR A 101 -1.60 -13.53 -15.59
C TYR A 101 -0.27 -14.19 -15.18
N ALA A 102 -0.02 -15.41 -15.67
CA ALA A 102 1.20 -16.17 -15.41
C ALA A 102 2.49 -15.41 -15.79
N GLY A 103 2.44 -14.58 -16.84
CA GLY A 103 3.59 -13.81 -17.31
C GLY A 103 3.77 -12.44 -16.67
N THR A 104 2.87 -12.02 -15.78
CA THR A 104 2.90 -10.67 -15.20
C THR A 104 4.01 -10.51 -14.15
N PRO A 105 4.56 -9.30 -13.97
CA PRO A 105 5.51 -9.03 -12.89
C PRO A 105 5.00 -9.46 -11.51
N ASP A 106 3.71 -9.25 -11.24
CA ASP A 106 3.10 -9.67 -9.98
C ASP A 106 3.24 -11.17 -9.72
N ARG A 107 2.88 -11.98 -10.73
CA ARG A 107 2.94 -13.43 -10.61
C ARG A 107 4.38 -13.94 -10.55
N ARG A 108 5.28 -13.36 -11.35
CA ARG A 108 6.71 -13.72 -11.34
C ARG A 108 7.36 -13.45 -9.98
N ALA A 109 7.02 -12.34 -9.32
CA ALA A 109 7.50 -12.04 -7.98
C ALA A 109 6.97 -13.05 -6.94
N TYR A 110 5.72 -13.49 -7.08
CA TYR A 110 5.17 -14.54 -6.23
C TYR A 110 5.83 -15.90 -6.45
N ASP A 111 6.03 -16.32 -7.71
CA ASP A 111 6.73 -17.57 -8.03
C ASP A 111 8.14 -17.57 -7.45
N TRP A 112 8.86 -16.44 -7.56
CA TRP A 112 10.18 -16.27 -6.96
C TRP A 112 10.17 -16.38 -5.42
N LEU A 113 9.13 -15.87 -4.76
CA LEU A 113 8.97 -16.04 -3.31
C LEU A 113 8.86 -17.53 -2.93
N LEU A 114 8.08 -18.31 -3.68
CA LEU A 114 7.88 -19.75 -3.43
C LEU A 114 9.17 -20.54 -3.68
N ASP A 115 9.88 -20.25 -4.77
CA ASP A 115 11.13 -20.91 -5.13
C ASP A 115 12.24 -20.60 -4.11
N ALA A 116 12.42 -19.34 -3.74
CA ALA A 116 13.45 -18.90 -2.80
C ALA A 116 13.20 -19.40 -1.36
N ALA A 117 11.94 -19.54 -0.95
CA ALA A 117 11.57 -20.13 0.34
C ALA A 117 11.99 -21.61 0.41
N THR A 118 11.94 -22.32 -0.72
CA THR A 118 12.37 -23.72 -0.80
C THR A 118 13.91 -23.82 -0.82
N ALA A 119 14.59 -22.85 -1.41
CA ALA A 119 16.03 -22.85 -1.63
C ALA A 119 16.89 -22.32 -0.45
N HIS A 120 16.30 -21.70 0.57
CA HIS A 120 17.04 -21.02 1.67
C HIS A 120 18.10 -20.03 1.17
N ASP A 121 17.80 -19.32 0.08
CA ASP A 121 18.74 -18.39 -0.55
C ASP A 121 18.89 -17.11 0.28
N ALA A 122 20.06 -16.95 0.91
CA ALA A 122 20.41 -15.79 1.71
C ALA A 122 20.39 -14.48 0.91
N TYR A 123 20.75 -14.52 -0.37
CA TYR A 123 20.70 -13.34 -1.24
C TYR A 123 19.24 -12.91 -1.44
N ALA A 124 18.36 -13.85 -1.80
CA ALA A 124 16.93 -13.57 -1.94
C ALA A 124 16.29 -13.05 -0.64
N MET A 125 16.74 -13.50 0.53
CA MET A 125 16.27 -12.96 1.82
C MET A 125 16.66 -11.50 2.02
N VAL A 126 17.93 -11.15 1.78
CA VAL A 126 18.41 -9.76 1.90
C VAL A 126 17.69 -8.85 0.90
N ILE A 127 17.57 -9.29 -0.36
CA ILE A 127 16.88 -8.51 -1.40
C ILE A 127 15.41 -8.26 -1.05
N ARG A 128 14.68 -9.25 -0.52
CA ARG A 128 13.29 -9.06 -0.06
C ARG A 128 13.19 -8.09 1.11
N ALA A 129 14.13 -8.14 2.05
CA ALA A 129 14.15 -7.21 3.18
C ALA A 129 14.43 -5.77 2.73
N VAL A 130 15.39 -5.58 1.81
CA VAL A 130 15.70 -4.26 1.21
C VAL A 130 14.51 -3.74 0.41
N HIS A 131 13.86 -4.61 -0.36
CA HIS A 131 12.62 -4.30 -1.07
C HIS A 131 11.53 -3.81 -0.13
N ASP A 132 11.19 -4.61 0.89
CA ASP A 132 10.12 -4.27 1.83
C ASP A 132 10.42 -2.96 2.56
N ASN A 133 11.68 -2.71 2.94
CA ASN A 133 12.07 -1.44 3.54
C ASN A 133 11.91 -0.25 2.58
N SER A 134 12.28 -0.41 1.30
CA SER A 134 12.11 0.64 0.29
C SER A 134 10.64 0.93 0.00
N ILE A 135 9.77 -0.10 0.02
CA ILE A 135 8.32 0.07 -0.13
C ILE A 135 7.70 0.74 1.10
N ASP A 136 8.15 0.41 2.32
CA ASP A 136 7.66 1.04 3.55
C ASP A 136 7.97 2.54 3.58
N ASP A 137 9.19 2.92 3.20
CA ASP A 137 9.62 4.32 3.10
C ASP A 137 8.83 5.07 2.02
N ALA A 138 8.70 4.49 0.82
CA ALA A 138 7.89 5.06 -0.26
C ALA A 138 6.39 5.14 0.10
N LEU A 139 5.90 4.32 1.02
CA LEU A 139 4.54 4.42 1.54
C LEU A 139 4.42 5.61 2.49
N ASP A 140 5.37 5.81 3.40
CA ASP A 140 5.38 6.96 4.31
C ASP A 140 5.33 8.30 3.57
N GLU A 141 6.15 8.45 2.52
CA GLU A 141 6.11 9.65 1.67
C GLU A 141 4.72 9.90 1.05
N ARG A 142 3.99 8.83 0.71
CA ARG A 142 2.65 8.93 0.11
C ARG A 142 1.57 9.27 1.12
N LEU A 143 1.76 8.90 2.39
CA LEU A 143 0.80 9.12 3.47
C LEU A 143 1.10 10.41 4.25
N GLU A 144 2.26 11.02 4.07
CA GLU A 144 2.66 12.23 4.80
C GLU A 144 1.57 13.32 4.71
N ARG A 145 1.17 13.83 5.88
CA ARG A 145 0.18 14.93 6.03
C ARG A 145 -1.19 14.61 5.44
N ARG A 146 -1.58 13.34 5.40
CA ARG A 146 -2.93 12.89 5.02
C ARG A 146 -3.67 12.36 6.24
N HIS A 147 -4.98 12.51 6.24
CA HIS A 147 -5.86 11.80 7.16
C HIS A 147 -6.18 10.43 6.59
N VAL A 148 -5.62 9.38 7.15
CA VAL A 148 -5.64 8.03 6.61
C VAL A 148 -6.68 7.20 7.33
N VAL A 149 -7.65 6.68 6.57
CA VAL A 149 -8.66 5.76 7.06
C VAL A 149 -8.41 4.38 6.48
N GLY A 150 -8.18 3.41 7.37
CA GLY A 150 -8.06 2.01 7.01
C GLY A 150 -9.44 1.39 6.74
N VAL A 151 -9.59 0.66 5.64
CA VAL A 151 -10.77 -0.18 5.40
C VAL A 151 -10.34 -1.64 5.26
N MET A 152 -10.73 -2.43 6.26
CA MET A 152 -10.46 -3.86 6.36
C MET A 152 -11.70 -4.66 6.01
N GLY A 153 -11.52 -5.88 5.51
CA GLY A 153 -12.63 -6.78 5.20
C GLY A 153 -12.21 -8.03 4.44
N GLY A 154 -13.16 -8.96 4.27
CA GLY A 154 -12.90 -10.23 3.59
C GLY A 154 -12.56 -10.09 2.10
N HIS A 155 -11.69 -10.98 1.62
CA HIS A 155 -11.27 -11.07 0.21
C HIS A 155 -12.26 -11.82 -0.69
N ASP A 156 -13.19 -12.58 -0.10
CA ASP A 156 -14.13 -13.47 -0.82
C ASP A 156 -15.45 -12.79 -1.23
N GLU A 157 -15.62 -11.50 -0.91
CA GLU A 157 -16.83 -10.76 -1.26
C GLU A 157 -16.99 -10.62 -2.78
N LEU A 158 -18.16 -10.99 -3.31
CA LEU A 158 -18.41 -10.97 -4.76
C LEU A 158 -18.76 -9.57 -5.25
N ARG A 159 -18.27 -9.18 -6.44
CA ARG A 159 -18.62 -7.88 -7.06
C ARG A 159 -20.12 -7.67 -7.31
N THR A 160 -20.91 -8.74 -7.28
CA THR A 160 -22.38 -8.72 -7.44
C THR A 160 -23.13 -8.57 -6.12
N SER A 161 -22.45 -8.62 -4.97
CA SER A 161 -23.12 -8.61 -3.69
C SER A 161 -23.51 -7.19 -3.24
N PRO A 162 -24.57 -7.06 -2.43
CA PRO A 162 -24.89 -5.80 -1.78
C PRO A 162 -23.74 -5.30 -0.89
N ALA A 163 -23.06 -6.19 -0.15
CA ALA A 163 -21.96 -5.84 0.72
C ALA A 163 -20.76 -5.22 -0.03
N TYR A 164 -20.50 -5.68 -1.26
CA TYR A 164 -19.51 -5.04 -2.13
C TYR A 164 -19.93 -3.61 -2.50
N ALA A 165 -21.20 -3.41 -2.88
CA ALA A 165 -21.70 -2.06 -3.19
C ALA A 165 -21.64 -1.13 -1.96
N ASP A 166 -21.99 -1.62 -0.77
CA ASP A 166 -21.94 -0.87 0.48
C ASP A 166 -20.51 -0.47 0.87
N ALA A 167 -19.54 -1.38 0.68
CA ALA A 167 -18.12 -1.11 0.87
C ALA A 167 -17.61 -0.06 -0.13
N ALA A 168 -18.08 -0.08 -1.38
CA ALA A 168 -17.75 0.95 -2.35
C ALA A 168 -18.38 2.31 -1.98
N GLY A 169 -19.61 2.32 -1.48
CA GLY A 169 -20.23 3.53 -0.94
C GLY A 169 -19.45 4.14 0.23
N LEU A 170 -18.93 3.30 1.13
CA LEU A 170 -18.04 3.71 2.23
C LEU A 170 -16.79 4.41 1.68
N GLY A 171 -16.06 3.73 0.78
CA GLY A 171 -14.82 4.27 0.22
C GLY A 171 -15.02 5.61 -0.48
N ARG A 172 -16.12 5.74 -1.24
CA ARG A 172 -16.51 7.02 -1.86
C ARG A 172 -16.73 8.11 -0.82
N THR A 173 -17.54 7.83 0.20
CA THR A 173 -17.87 8.80 1.25
C THR A 173 -16.63 9.30 1.99
N LEU A 174 -15.71 8.39 2.34
CA LEU A 174 -14.46 8.74 3.01
C LEU A 174 -13.56 9.60 2.12
N ALA A 175 -13.34 9.18 0.87
CA ALA A 175 -12.46 9.91 -0.06
C ALA A 175 -13.01 11.30 -0.42
N GLN A 176 -14.32 11.40 -0.67
CA GLN A 176 -14.99 12.68 -0.97
C GLN A 176 -14.97 13.65 0.21
N SER A 177 -14.88 13.13 1.43
CA SER A 177 -14.75 13.93 2.65
C SER A 177 -13.30 14.34 2.96
N GLY A 178 -12.35 14.06 2.07
CA GLY A 178 -10.98 14.53 2.18
C GLY A 178 -9.99 13.50 2.73
N CYS A 179 -10.45 12.35 3.21
CA CYS A 179 -9.59 11.28 3.71
C CYS A 179 -8.81 10.60 2.57
N LEU A 180 -7.69 9.98 2.93
CA LEU A 180 -7.01 8.97 2.13
C LEU A 180 -7.52 7.60 2.59
N VAL A 181 -8.00 6.79 1.65
CA VAL A 181 -8.46 5.42 1.90
C VAL A 181 -7.29 4.47 1.73
N LEU A 182 -6.93 3.77 2.80
CA LEU A 182 -5.90 2.74 2.81
C LEU A 182 -6.56 1.38 2.97
N THR A 183 -6.26 0.44 2.08
CA THR A 183 -6.84 -0.91 2.15
C THR A 183 -5.76 -1.97 2.13
N GLY A 184 -6.16 -3.19 2.46
CA GLY A 184 -5.28 -4.35 2.37
C GLY A 184 -4.91 -4.78 0.94
N GLY A 185 -5.45 -4.14 -0.09
CA GLY A 185 -5.03 -4.30 -1.48
C GLY A 185 -5.51 -5.55 -2.23
N GLY A 186 -6.21 -6.47 -1.56
CA GLY A 186 -6.76 -7.69 -2.17
C GLY A 186 -8.13 -7.51 -2.84
N PRO A 187 -8.75 -8.61 -3.33
CA PRO A 187 -10.11 -8.59 -3.89
C PRO A 187 -11.18 -8.35 -2.81
N GLY A 188 -12.46 -8.39 -3.21
CA GLY A 188 -13.59 -8.32 -2.28
C GLY A 188 -13.80 -6.94 -1.68
N ALA A 189 -14.01 -6.87 -0.37
CA ALA A 189 -14.37 -5.63 0.32
C ALA A 189 -13.28 -4.54 0.20
N MET A 190 -12.01 -4.96 0.16
CA MET A 190 -10.87 -4.07 -0.04
C MET A 190 -10.87 -3.44 -1.45
N GLU A 191 -11.13 -4.25 -2.47
CA GLU A 191 -11.30 -3.77 -3.85
C GLU A 191 -12.48 -2.80 -3.95
N ALA A 192 -13.61 -3.14 -3.33
CA ALA A 192 -14.82 -2.33 -3.35
C ALA A 192 -14.60 -0.92 -2.76
N ALA A 193 -14.06 -0.84 -1.54
CA ALA A 193 -13.75 0.43 -0.89
C ALA A 193 -12.78 1.27 -1.74
N SER A 194 -11.79 0.61 -2.36
CA SER A 194 -10.82 1.27 -3.22
C SER A 194 -11.44 1.79 -4.52
N LEU A 195 -12.35 1.04 -5.15
CA LEU A 195 -13.15 1.49 -6.28
C LEU A 195 -13.93 2.74 -5.91
N GLY A 196 -14.68 2.68 -4.80
CA GLY A 196 -15.46 3.80 -4.28
C GLY A 196 -14.64 5.07 -4.13
N GLY A 197 -13.45 4.97 -3.54
CA GLY A 197 -12.57 6.12 -3.35
C GLY A 197 -12.01 6.72 -4.65
N CYS A 198 -12.07 5.98 -5.77
CA CYS A 198 -11.52 6.39 -7.05
C CYS A 198 -12.55 7.01 -8.02
N VAL A 199 -13.85 6.84 -7.79
CA VAL A 199 -14.90 7.36 -8.68
C VAL A 199 -15.27 8.81 -8.35
N THR A 200 -15.75 9.54 -9.37
CA THR A 200 -16.09 10.97 -9.25
C THR A 200 -17.40 11.20 -8.49
N ASP A 201 -18.39 10.37 -8.77
CA ASP A 201 -19.76 10.54 -8.28
C ASP A 201 -20.52 9.21 -8.25
N GLU A 202 -21.76 9.29 -7.77
CA GLU A 202 -22.64 8.14 -7.60
C GLU A 202 -23.04 7.48 -8.93
N ALA A 203 -23.09 8.24 -10.03
CA ALA A 203 -23.43 7.69 -11.34
C ALA A 203 -22.25 6.87 -11.90
N ALA A 204 -21.03 7.39 -11.76
CA ALA A 204 -19.80 6.68 -12.10
C ALA A 204 -19.65 5.39 -11.28
N LEU A 205 -19.92 5.45 -9.96
CA LEU A 205 -19.90 4.26 -9.10
C LEU A 205 -20.89 3.20 -9.58
N ARG A 206 -22.14 3.58 -9.84
CA ARG A 206 -23.18 2.65 -10.30
C ARG A 206 -22.79 2.00 -11.62
N SER A 207 -22.26 2.77 -12.57
CA SER A 207 -21.80 2.24 -13.86
C SER A 207 -20.63 1.28 -13.69
N ALA A 208 -19.66 1.63 -12.83
CA ALA A 208 -18.52 0.77 -12.54
C ALA A 208 -18.96 -0.56 -11.92
N LEU A 209 -19.87 -0.54 -10.93
CA LEU A 209 -20.41 -1.75 -10.29
C LEU A 209 -21.13 -2.65 -11.31
N GLN A 210 -21.93 -2.07 -12.20
CA GLN A 210 -22.62 -2.80 -13.26
C GLN A 210 -21.64 -3.51 -14.22
N GLU A 211 -20.55 -2.85 -14.59
CA GLU A 211 -19.53 -3.45 -15.46
C GLU A 211 -18.74 -4.56 -14.73
N LEU A 212 -18.35 -4.32 -13.48
CA LEU A 212 -17.61 -5.29 -12.67
C LEU A 212 -18.41 -6.56 -12.38
N ALA A 213 -19.74 -6.45 -12.25
CA ALA A 213 -20.64 -7.59 -12.06
C ALA A 213 -20.54 -8.65 -13.16
N SER A 214 -20.03 -8.30 -14.36
CA SER A 214 -19.77 -9.27 -15.44
C SER A 214 -18.69 -10.31 -15.10
N VAL A 215 -17.84 -10.02 -14.12
CA VAL A 215 -16.79 -10.92 -13.60
C VAL A 215 -16.82 -10.87 -12.07
N PRO A 216 -17.74 -11.62 -11.43
CA PRO A 216 -18.05 -11.48 -10.00
C PRO A 216 -16.88 -11.82 -9.05
N SER A 217 -15.98 -12.71 -9.47
CA SER A 217 -14.87 -13.22 -8.67
C SER A 217 -13.58 -13.26 -9.49
N TYR A 218 -12.45 -13.19 -8.80
CA TYR A 218 -11.12 -13.42 -9.38
C TYR A 218 -10.86 -14.89 -9.69
N ARG A 219 -11.69 -15.80 -9.18
CA ARG A 219 -11.67 -17.22 -9.51
C ARG A 219 -12.74 -17.56 -10.54
N PRO A 220 -12.45 -18.45 -11.50
CA PRO A 220 -11.17 -19.16 -11.69
C PRO A 220 -10.12 -18.35 -12.49
N ASP A 221 -10.45 -17.17 -13.01
CA ASP A 221 -9.61 -16.44 -13.97
C ASP A 221 -9.25 -15.02 -13.49
N ILE A 222 -8.05 -14.91 -12.91
CA ILE A 222 -7.48 -13.64 -12.45
C ILE A 222 -7.25 -12.67 -13.61
N GLY A 223 -6.87 -13.18 -14.78
CA GLY A 223 -6.54 -12.32 -15.92
C GLY A 223 -7.76 -11.60 -16.46
N ARG A 224 -8.89 -12.31 -16.57
CA ARG A 224 -10.18 -11.70 -16.91
C ARG A 224 -10.64 -10.73 -15.82
N TRP A 225 -10.53 -11.12 -14.55
CA TRP A 225 -10.91 -10.26 -13.42
C TRP A 225 -10.15 -8.93 -13.38
N ALA A 226 -8.82 -8.97 -13.56
CA ALA A 226 -7.95 -7.80 -13.58
C ALA A 226 -8.16 -6.96 -14.84
N SER A 227 -8.32 -7.58 -16.01
CA SER A 227 -8.58 -6.86 -17.27
C SER A 227 -9.88 -6.07 -17.23
N THR A 228 -10.96 -6.66 -16.69
CA THR A 228 -12.23 -5.95 -16.48
C THR A 228 -12.04 -4.78 -15.52
N ALA A 229 -11.33 -4.97 -14.41
CA ALA A 229 -11.06 -3.91 -13.43
C ALA A 229 -10.22 -2.76 -14.01
N LEU A 230 -9.20 -3.06 -14.80
CA LEU A 230 -8.37 -2.07 -15.49
C LEU A 230 -9.20 -1.26 -16.49
N ALA A 231 -10.11 -1.91 -17.23
CA ALA A 231 -11.01 -1.22 -18.15
C ALA A 231 -11.99 -0.29 -17.42
N VAL A 232 -12.57 -0.75 -16.30
CA VAL A 232 -13.44 0.06 -15.43
C VAL A 232 -12.68 1.24 -14.84
N ARG A 233 -11.45 1.00 -14.36
CA ARG A 233 -10.55 2.03 -13.84
C ARG A 233 -10.40 3.15 -14.88
N GLU A 234 -10.06 2.84 -16.13
CA GLU A 234 -9.89 3.89 -17.13
C GLU A 234 -11.17 4.63 -17.54
N ARG A 235 -12.34 3.98 -17.45
CA ARG A 235 -13.61 4.61 -17.84
C ARG A 235 -14.24 5.45 -16.74
N HIS A 236 -14.13 5.03 -15.48
CA HIS A 236 -14.97 5.53 -14.38
C HIS A 236 -14.22 6.23 -13.25
N THR A 237 -12.90 6.31 -13.34
CA THR A 237 -12.06 6.91 -12.29
C THR A 237 -11.08 7.91 -12.89
N ASP A 238 -10.69 8.92 -12.11
CA ASP A 238 -9.71 9.93 -12.53
C ASP A 238 -8.46 9.94 -11.65
N ALA A 239 -7.43 10.69 -12.08
CA ALA A 239 -6.17 10.77 -11.35
C ALA A 239 -6.30 11.43 -9.97
N VAL A 240 -7.23 12.37 -9.79
CA VAL A 240 -7.42 13.12 -8.55
C VAL A 240 -8.00 12.22 -7.46
N HIS A 241 -9.04 11.46 -7.79
CA HIS A 241 -9.69 10.53 -6.88
C HIS A 241 -8.81 9.30 -6.63
N ARG A 242 -8.14 8.74 -7.66
CA ARG A 242 -7.15 7.67 -7.48
C ARG A 242 -6.05 8.05 -6.49
N ALA A 243 -5.61 9.32 -6.49
CA ALA A 243 -4.59 9.82 -5.56
C ALA A 243 -5.01 9.78 -4.08
N ARG A 244 -6.30 9.53 -3.79
CA ARG A 244 -6.83 9.33 -2.44
C ARG A 244 -6.88 7.88 -2.00
N VAL A 245 -6.39 6.95 -2.82
CA VAL A 245 -6.47 5.51 -2.52
C VAL A 245 -5.10 4.87 -2.68
N ILE A 246 -4.66 4.18 -1.62
CA ILE A 246 -3.43 3.37 -1.60
C ILE A 246 -3.79 1.95 -1.15
N ALA A 247 -3.14 0.97 -1.78
CA ALA A 247 -3.35 -0.45 -1.51
C ALA A 247 -2.10 -1.06 -0.87
N VAL A 248 -2.25 -1.92 0.13
CA VAL A 248 -1.14 -2.56 0.86
C VAL A 248 -1.22 -4.10 0.82
N PRO A 249 -1.10 -4.74 -0.35
CA PRO A 249 -1.15 -6.21 -0.47
C PRO A 249 0.17 -6.87 -0.08
N THR A 250 0.19 -8.20 -0.13
CA THR A 250 1.39 -9.02 0.10
C THR A 250 1.51 -10.12 -0.94
N TRP A 251 2.73 -10.54 -1.27
CA TRP A 251 2.97 -11.79 -2.01
C TRP A 251 2.86 -13.03 -1.12
N TYR A 252 2.84 -12.90 0.20
CA TYR A 252 2.60 -14.04 1.11
C TYR A 252 1.27 -14.73 0.80
N TYR A 253 0.23 -13.93 0.55
CA TYR A 253 -1.05 -14.39 0.02
C TYR A 253 -1.12 -14.24 -1.51
N GLY A 254 -0.10 -14.66 -2.26
CA GLY A 254 -0.05 -14.43 -3.72
C GLY A 254 -1.13 -15.14 -4.56
N HIS A 255 -2.03 -15.88 -3.93
CA HIS A 255 -3.27 -16.37 -4.52
C HIS A 255 -4.42 -15.32 -4.47
N GLU A 256 -4.27 -14.26 -3.68
CA GLU A 256 -5.11 -13.06 -3.66
C GLU A 256 -4.45 -11.98 -4.54
N PRO A 257 -4.91 -11.79 -5.79
CA PRO A 257 -4.32 -10.80 -6.69
C PRO A 257 -4.59 -9.37 -6.21
N PRO A 258 -3.66 -8.42 -6.43
CA PRO A 258 -3.85 -7.03 -6.02
C PRO A 258 -4.92 -6.35 -6.87
N HIS A 259 -5.85 -5.61 -6.25
CA HIS A 259 -6.79 -4.80 -7.02
C HIS A 259 -6.10 -3.61 -7.71
N VAL A 260 -6.81 -2.96 -8.64
CA VAL A 260 -6.23 -1.91 -9.51
C VAL A 260 -6.75 -0.49 -9.25
N PHE A 261 -7.75 -0.34 -8.37
CA PHE A 261 -8.35 0.95 -8.03
C PHE A 261 -7.52 1.74 -7.00
N CYS A 262 -6.36 2.23 -7.39
CA CYS A 262 -5.51 3.08 -6.53
C CYS A 262 -4.51 3.91 -7.34
N ALA A 263 -3.83 4.83 -6.66
CA ALA A 263 -2.68 5.55 -7.20
C ALA A 263 -1.34 4.87 -6.93
N GLY A 264 -1.28 3.93 -5.99
CA GLY A 264 -0.07 3.21 -5.64
C GLY A 264 -0.37 1.93 -4.85
N ILE A 265 0.49 0.94 -5.04
CA ILE A 265 0.44 -0.36 -4.38
C ILE A 265 1.75 -0.55 -3.61
N ALA A 266 1.66 -0.60 -2.28
CA ALA A 266 2.73 -0.97 -1.38
C ALA A 266 2.67 -2.48 -1.14
N LYS A 267 3.24 -3.25 -2.08
CA LYS A 267 3.19 -4.72 -2.02
C LYS A 267 4.42 -5.26 -1.28
N PHE A 268 4.21 -6.06 -0.24
CA PHE A 268 5.28 -6.59 0.62
C PHE A 268 5.54 -8.08 0.39
N PHE A 269 6.75 -8.55 0.67
CA PHE A 269 7.04 -9.98 0.84
C PHE A 269 6.72 -10.47 2.25
N SER A 270 7.07 -9.68 3.27
CA SER A 270 6.80 -9.99 4.67
C SER A 270 5.36 -9.63 5.04
N ASN A 271 4.54 -10.64 5.35
CA ASN A 271 3.19 -10.41 5.86
C ASN A 271 3.22 -9.67 7.20
N ALA A 272 4.15 -9.99 8.09
CA ALA A 272 4.23 -9.35 9.39
C ALA A 272 4.47 -7.84 9.28
N LEU A 273 5.38 -7.42 8.39
CA LEU A 273 5.59 -6.00 8.11
C LEU A 273 4.36 -5.37 7.48
N ARG A 274 3.77 -6.01 6.45
CA ARG A 274 2.54 -5.53 5.80
C ARG A 274 1.45 -5.20 6.81
N GLU A 275 1.13 -6.15 7.70
CA GLU A 275 0.03 -6.03 8.66
C GLU A 275 0.27 -4.90 9.65
N ASP A 276 1.49 -4.83 10.18
CA ASP A 276 1.89 -3.81 11.13
C ASP A 276 1.84 -2.42 10.47
N THR A 277 2.40 -2.31 9.26
CA THR A 277 2.48 -1.09 8.47
C THR A 277 1.11 -0.54 8.11
N LEU A 278 0.20 -1.39 7.59
CA LEU A 278 -1.15 -0.99 7.21
C LEU A 278 -1.91 -0.36 8.38
N LEU A 279 -1.89 -1.01 9.55
CA LEU A 279 -2.63 -0.55 10.71
C LEU A 279 -1.98 0.66 11.39
N ALA A 280 -0.66 0.81 11.30
CA ALA A 280 0.07 1.86 12.04
C ALA A 280 -0.20 3.24 11.49
N ARG A 281 -0.48 3.27 10.19
CA ARG A 281 -0.63 4.49 9.41
C ARG A 281 -2.08 4.95 9.30
N CYS A 282 -3.02 4.28 9.95
CA CYS A 282 -4.44 4.65 9.97
C CYS A 282 -4.76 5.64 11.11
N ASP A 283 -4.33 6.89 10.96
CA ASP A 283 -4.44 7.93 12.01
C ASP A 283 -5.84 8.54 12.16
N ALA A 284 -6.69 8.46 11.14
CA ALA A 284 -8.05 8.98 11.16
C ALA A 284 -9.09 7.92 11.57
N GLY A 285 -8.68 6.65 11.62
CA GLY A 285 -9.49 5.53 12.09
C GLY A 285 -9.45 4.32 11.17
N ILE A 286 -10.07 3.24 11.63
CA ILE A 286 -10.13 1.95 10.95
C ILE A 286 -11.59 1.51 10.91
N VAL A 287 -12.09 1.18 9.72
CA VAL A 287 -13.39 0.53 9.53
C VAL A 287 -13.16 -0.93 9.20
N VAL A 288 -13.81 -1.83 9.93
CA VAL A 288 -13.69 -3.27 9.76
C VAL A 288 -15.02 -3.85 9.29
N LEU A 289 -15.04 -4.22 8.02
CA LEU A 289 -16.17 -4.89 7.38
C LEU A 289 -16.15 -6.39 7.68
N PRO A 290 -17.27 -7.11 7.51
CA PRO A 290 -17.33 -8.55 7.75
C PRO A 290 -16.19 -9.34 7.09
N GLY A 291 -15.63 -10.27 7.84
CA GLY A 291 -14.47 -11.05 7.42
C GLY A 291 -14.18 -12.21 8.37
N ALA A 292 -13.09 -12.94 8.09
CA ALA A 292 -12.73 -14.17 8.78
C ALA A 292 -11.40 -14.00 9.54
N ALA A 293 -10.55 -15.04 9.57
CA ALA A 293 -9.34 -15.09 10.41
C ALA A 293 -8.40 -13.89 10.22
N GLY A 294 -8.10 -13.48 8.98
CA GLY A 294 -7.24 -12.32 8.71
C GLY A 294 -7.82 -11.02 9.28
N THR A 295 -9.11 -10.77 9.04
CA THR A 295 -9.81 -9.59 9.57
C THR A 295 -9.87 -9.57 11.10
N VAL A 296 -10.04 -10.74 11.73
CA VAL A 296 -9.96 -10.86 13.20
C VAL A 296 -8.56 -10.52 13.71
N GLN A 297 -7.52 -10.97 13.02
CA GLN A 297 -6.13 -10.61 13.35
C GLN A 297 -5.94 -9.09 13.29
N GLU A 298 -6.42 -8.44 12.23
CA GLU A 298 -6.35 -6.97 12.06
C GLU A 298 -7.05 -6.23 13.22
N ILE A 299 -8.24 -6.69 13.64
CA ILE A 299 -8.96 -6.14 14.83
C ILE A 299 -8.06 -6.17 16.06
N PHE A 300 -7.43 -7.31 16.36
CA PHE A 300 -6.64 -7.47 17.58
C PHE A 300 -5.27 -6.79 17.51
N GLN A 301 -4.67 -6.66 16.32
CA GLN A 301 -3.47 -5.86 16.14
C GLN A 301 -3.75 -4.37 16.39
N ALA A 302 -4.86 -3.84 15.86
CA ALA A 302 -5.31 -2.47 16.15
C ALA A 302 -5.63 -2.30 17.65
N ALA A 303 -6.44 -3.20 18.21
CA ALA A 303 -6.85 -3.17 19.61
C ALA A 303 -5.65 -3.22 20.58
N THR A 304 -4.62 -4.04 20.29
CA THR A 304 -3.43 -4.14 21.13
C THR A 304 -2.69 -2.81 21.22
N ARG A 305 -2.56 -2.08 20.11
CA ARG A 305 -1.95 -0.75 20.11
C ARG A 305 -2.76 0.26 20.92
N MET A 306 -4.08 0.24 20.76
CA MET A 306 -4.99 1.10 21.52
C MET A 306 -4.96 0.79 23.03
N TYR A 307 -4.79 -0.49 23.39
CA TYR A 307 -4.73 -0.95 24.77
C TYR A 307 -3.51 -0.40 25.52
N TYR A 308 -2.36 -0.34 24.85
CA TYR A 308 -1.09 0.12 25.42
C TYR A 308 -0.83 1.62 25.23
N ALA A 309 -1.73 2.36 24.58
CA ALA A 309 -1.57 3.80 24.40
C ALA A 309 -1.56 4.55 25.74
N THR A 310 -0.60 5.48 25.91
CA THR A 310 -0.39 6.15 27.18
C THR A 310 -1.16 7.47 27.30
N PRO A 311 -1.63 7.85 28.49
CA PRO A 311 -2.36 9.11 28.69
C PRO A 311 -1.53 10.38 28.45
N SER A 312 -0.20 10.31 28.32
CA SER A 312 0.63 11.48 27.95
C SER A 312 0.48 11.87 26.47
N ASP A 313 -0.03 10.97 25.63
CA ASP A 313 -0.38 11.22 24.23
C ASP A 313 -1.74 11.95 24.09
N ALA A 314 -2.39 12.28 25.22
CA ALA A 314 -3.79 12.73 25.32
C ALA A 314 -4.10 14.16 24.83
N THR A 315 -3.19 14.84 24.13
CA THR A 315 -3.62 15.98 23.32
C THR A 315 -4.45 15.53 22.12
N ASP A 316 -4.33 14.26 21.72
CA ASP A 316 -5.06 13.67 20.61
C ASP A 316 -5.84 12.39 21.01
N PRO A 317 -7.16 12.33 20.78
CA PRO A 317 -7.93 11.12 21.07
C PRO A 317 -7.51 9.97 20.13
N LEU A 318 -7.58 8.73 20.65
CA LEU A 318 -7.30 7.52 19.88
C LEU A 318 -8.15 7.46 18.60
N PRO A 319 -7.57 7.05 17.46
CA PRO A 319 -8.31 6.82 16.23
C PRO A 319 -9.44 5.79 16.47
N PRO A 320 -10.65 6.03 15.95
CA PRO A 320 -11.75 5.10 16.11
C PRO A 320 -11.50 3.78 15.36
N LEU A 321 -11.79 2.66 16.03
CA LEU A 321 -11.90 1.32 15.44
C LEU A 321 -13.38 0.95 15.35
N VAL A 322 -13.93 0.90 14.14
CA VAL A 322 -15.37 0.73 13.89
C VAL A 322 -15.64 -0.60 13.21
N LEU A 323 -16.28 -1.52 13.93
CA LEU A 323 -16.72 -2.81 13.41
C LEU A 323 -18.12 -2.65 12.80
N VAL A 324 -18.32 -3.14 11.59
CA VAL A 324 -19.59 -3.05 10.86
C VAL A 324 -20.28 -4.41 10.80
N GLY A 325 -21.57 -4.43 11.16
CA GLY A 325 -22.46 -5.60 11.15
C GLY A 325 -22.54 -6.27 12.52
N GLU A 326 -23.54 -5.92 13.33
CA GLU A 326 -23.70 -6.43 14.70
C GLU A 326 -23.71 -7.97 14.74
N ARG A 327 -24.48 -8.61 13.84
CA ARG A 327 -24.58 -10.06 13.79
C ARG A 327 -23.22 -10.74 13.59
N GLN A 328 -22.39 -10.20 12.70
CA GLN A 328 -21.07 -10.76 12.40
C GLN A 328 -20.21 -10.82 13.67
N TRP A 329 -20.14 -9.71 14.41
CA TRP A 329 -19.17 -9.54 15.48
C TRP A 329 -19.68 -9.93 16.88
N THR A 330 -20.96 -10.26 17.00
CA THR A 330 -21.59 -10.73 18.25
C THR A 330 -22.05 -12.18 18.20
N ARG A 331 -22.29 -12.75 17.01
CA ARG A 331 -22.81 -14.12 16.85
C ARG A 331 -21.93 -15.01 15.98
N ASP A 332 -21.70 -14.61 14.74
CA ASP A 332 -21.03 -15.48 13.76
C ASP A 332 -19.53 -15.62 14.07
N VAL A 333 -18.87 -14.51 14.42
CA VAL A 333 -17.48 -14.44 14.89
C VAL A 333 -17.43 -13.46 16.10
N PRO A 334 -17.75 -13.94 17.32
CA PRO A 334 -18.10 -13.10 18.46
C PRO A 334 -16.89 -12.39 19.11
N VAL A 335 -16.26 -11.46 18.40
CA VAL A 335 -15.09 -10.68 18.88
C VAL A 335 -15.49 -9.51 19.77
N TRP A 336 -16.73 -9.00 19.63
CA TRP A 336 -17.13 -7.73 20.25
C TRP A 336 -17.09 -7.75 21.77
N GLU A 337 -17.59 -8.82 22.41
CA GLU A 337 -17.60 -8.91 23.87
C GLU A 337 -16.19 -9.03 24.45
N LEU A 338 -15.28 -9.73 23.76
CA LEU A 338 -13.87 -9.77 24.14
C LEU A 338 -13.23 -8.39 23.99
N LEU A 339 -13.48 -7.69 22.87
CA LEU A 339 -12.94 -6.35 22.61
C LEU A 339 -13.40 -5.34 23.68
N LYS A 340 -14.70 -5.35 24.03
CA LYS A 340 -15.26 -4.55 25.12
C LYS A 340 -14.59 -4.83 26.46
N THR A 341 -14.38 -6.11 26.78
CA THR A 341 -13.73 -6.53 28.02
C THR A 341 -12.30 -6.01 28.11
N LEU A 342 -11.54 -6.11 27.01
CA LEU A 342 -10.17 -5.58 26.95
C LEU A 342 -10.14 -4.05 27.04
N ALA A 343 -11.13 -3.37 26.46
CA ALA A 343 -11.20 -1.92 26.42
C ALA A 343 -11.69 -1.28 27.73
N ALA A 344 -12.31 -2.04 28.63
CA ALA A 344 -12.88 -1.55 29.88
C ALA A 344 -11.87 -0.75 30.72
N ASP A 345 -12.31 0.34 31.34
CA ASP A 345 -11.51 1.23 32.19
C ASP A 345 -10.26 1.83 31.52
N ARG A 346 -10.25 1.90 30.18
CA ARG A 346 -9.15 2.44 29.36
C ARG A 346 -9.64 3.46 28.34
N PRO A 347 -8.78 4.37 27.84
CA PRO A 347 -9.11 5.28 26.73
C PRO A 347 -9.66 4.55 25.49
N MET A 348 -9.20 3.32 25.26
CA MET A 348 -9.68 2.43 24.19
C MET A 348 -11.21 2.26 24.17
N SER A 349 -11.88 2.26 25.33
CA SER A 349 -13.35 2.10 25.42
C SER A 349 -14.12 3.17 24.64
N ALA A 350 -13.59 4.39 24.56
CA ALA A 350 -14.20 5.49 23.83
C ALA A 350 -13.86 5.47 22.32
N ALA A 351 -13.00 4.56 21.88
CA ALA A 351 -12.53 4.50 20.50
C ALA A 351 -12.95 3.23 19.77
N VAL A 352 -13.43 2.19 20.46
CA VAL A 352 -14.00 0.99 19.82
C VAL A 352 -15.50 1.15 19.64
N HIS A 353 -16.00 0.84 18.46
CA HIS A 353 -17.40 1.00 18.09
C HIS A 353 -17.91 -0.21 17.31
N LEU A 354 -19.20 -0.53 17.49
CA LEU A 354 -19.93 -1.50 16.70
C LEU A 354 -21.16 -0.80 16.12
N VAL A 355 -21.33 -0.88 14.80
CA VAL A 355 -22.45 -0.27 14.06
C VAL A 355 -23.04 -1.27 13.07
N ASP A 356 -24.23 -1.00 12.56
CA ASP A 356 -24.92 -1.90 11.63
C ASP A 356 -24.63 -1.61 10.16
N SER A 357 -24.29 -0.36 9.82
CA SER A 357 -24.11 0.06 8.42
C SER A 357 -22.76 0.72 8.15
N THR A 358 -22.34 0.65 6.89
CA THR A 358 -21.16 1.37 6.42
C THR A 358 -21.36 2.90 6.46
N GLN A 359 -22.60 3.37 6.34
CA GLN A 359 -22.93 4.78 6.48
C GLN A 359 -22.67 5.27 7.92
N ASP A 360 -23.14 4.54 8.93
CA ASP A 360 -22.91 4.89 10.33
C ASP A 360 -21.41 4.90 10.66
N ALA A 361 -20.65 3.96 10.07
CA ALA A 361 -19.20 3.93 10.21
C ALA A 361 -18.56 5.19 9.62
N ALA A 362 -18.93 5.58 8.40
CA ALA A 362 -18.42 6.80 7.77
C ALA A 362 -18.75 8.05 8.61
N GLU A 363 -19.99 8.17 9.09
CA GLU A 363 -20.40 9.29 9.94
C GLU A 363 -19.56 9.37 11.22
N LEU A 364 -19.28 8.24 11.85
CA LEU A 364 -18.49 8.19 13.08
C LEU A 364 -17.04 8.65 12.85
N ILE A 365 -16.38 8.14 11.79
CA ILE A 365 -15.04 8.57 11.39
C ILE A 365 -15.02 10.09 11.14
N LEU A 366 -15.95 10.58 10.30
CA LEU A 366 -15.93 11.96 9.81
C LEU A 366 -16.30 12.99 10.88
N ARG A 367 -17.17 12.65 11.84
CA ARG A 367 -17.48 13.52 13.00
C ARG A 367 -16.24 13.84 13.83
N ARG A 368 -15.24 12.96 13.86
CA ARG A 368 -13.96 13.19 14.56
C ARG A 368 -12.97 14.00 13.73
N SER A 369 -12.90 13.73 12.42
CA SER A 369 -12.00 14.46 11.52
C SER A 369 -12.31 15.95 11.42
N GLY A 370 -13.58 16.36 11.54
CA GLY A 370 -13.99 17.77 11.50
C GLY A 370 -13.78 18.58 12.80
N ARG A 371 -13.19 17.99 13.86
CA ARG A 371 -12.96 18.63 15.16
C ARG A 371 -11.51 19.05 15.43
N ARG A 372 -10.60 18.85 14.47
CA ARG A 372 -9.19 19.22 14.59
C ARG A 372 -8.85 20.45 13.76
#